data_AF-A0A3P6E333-F1
#
_entry.id   AF-A0A3P6E333-F1
#
_cell.length_a   1.000
_cell.length_b   1.000
_cell.length_c   1.000
_cell.angle_alpha   90.00
_cell.angle_beta   90.00
_cell.angle_gamma   90.00
#
_symmetry.space_group_name_H-M   'P 1'
#
loop_
_entity.id
_entity.type
_entity.pdbx_description
1 polymer ?
#
loop_
_entity_poly.entity_id
_entity_poly.type
_entity_poly.pdbx_seq_one_letter_code
_entity_poly.pdbx_strand_id
1 'polypeptide(L)'
;MHCPNVEVLVLNLSSSTYALPNFIATMKKLKVVMIINHGFELTKLTNLSCLSLLPNLRRTRFEKVSITLHDIPKIHLKCLKKLSLWLCHVNDVPNELEDLDVDVSETLQSLQEIEIDYC
;
A
#
# COMPACT_ATOMS: atom_id res chain seq x y z
N MET A 1 18.37 -8.07 -2.55
CA MET A 1 18.62 -7.73 -1.14
C MET A 1 17.83 -8.72 -0.28
N HIS A 2 18.40 -9.23 0.81
CA HIS A 2 17.71 -10.17 1.72
C HIS A 2 17.69 -9.58 3.14
N CYS A 3 16.50 -9.27 3.64
CA CYS A 3 16.31 -8.57 4.91
C CYS A 3 15.24 -9.28 5.78
N PRO A 4 15.52 -10.50 6.28
CA PRO A 4 14.49 -11.36 6.87
C PRO A 4 13.97 -10.88 8.24
N ASN A 5 14.74 -10.02 8.92
CA ASN A 5 14.44 -9.56 10.28
C ASN A 5 13.82 -8.16 10.35
N VAL A 6 13.54 -7.52 9.21
CA VAL A 6 12.94 -6.19 9.20
C VAL A 6 11.49 -6.27 9.66
N GLU A 7 11.15 -5.49 10.69
CA GLU A 7 9.78 -5.35 11.19
C GLU A 7 9.12 -4.03 10.78
N VAL A 8 9.91 -3.01 10.49
CA VAL A 8 9.44 -1.68 10.08
C VAL A 8 10.25 -1.22 8.87
N LEU A 9 9.55 -0.78 7.82
CA LEU A 9 10.14 -0.21 6.62
C LEU A 9 9.60 1.20 6.42
N VAL A 10 10.51 2.17 6.30
CA VAL A 10 10.19 3.54 5.93
C VAL A 10 10.88 3.84 4.60
N LEU A 11 10.09 4.25 3.60
CA LEU A 11 10.57 4.67 2.30
C LEU A 11 10.30 6.17 2.15
N ASN A 12 11.37 6.96 2.09
CA ASN A 12 11.31 8.37 1.76
C ASN A 12 11.56 8.54 0.26
N LEU A 13 10.59 9.10 -0.43
CA LEU A 13 10.60 9.28 -1.88
C LEU A 13 10.77 10.74 -2.24
N SER A 14 11.30 10.98 -3.43
CA SER A 14 11.35 12.31 -4.06
C SER A 14 11.35 12.11 -5.58
N SER A 15 10.27 11.53 -6.08
CA SER A 15 10.11 11.24 -7.51
C SER A 15 8.63 11.32 -7.91
N SER A 16 8.34 11.59 -9.19
CA SER A 16 6.97 11.60 -9.70
C SER A 16 6.36 10.19 -9.82
N THR A 17 7.21 9.16 -9.93
CA THR A 17 6.78 7.75 -9.96
C THR A 17 7.72 6.89 -9.13
N TYR A 18 7.19 5.82 -8.54
CA TYR A 18 7.99 4.86 -7.79
C TYR A 18 7.35 3.47 -7.81
N ALA A 19 8.06 2.49 -8.35
CA ALA A 19 7.69 1.09 -8.23
C ALA A 19 8.28 0.51 -6.95
N LEU A 20 7.44 -0.10 -6.11
CA LEU A 20 7.94 -0.76 -4.90
C LEU A 20 8.94 -1.88 -5.27
N PRO A 21 10.12 -1.94 -4.62
CA PRO A 21 11.08 -2.98 -4.91
C PRO A 21 10.57 -4.39 -4.57
N ASN A 22 10.71 -5.32 -5.51
CA ASN A 22 10.24 -6.72 -5.35
C ASN A 22 10.80 -7.43 -4.12
N PHE A 23 11.99 -7.05 -3.64
CA PHE A 23 12.59 -7.69 -2.47
C PHE A 23 11.81 -7.45 -1.18
N ILE A 24 10.92 -6.45 -1.13
CA ILE A 24 10.03 -6.21 0.03
C ILE A 24 9.21 -7.47 0.34
N ALA A 25 8.74 -8.18 -0.68
CA ALA A 25 7.98 -9.43 -0.52
C ALA A 25 8.73 -10.54 0.24
N THR A 26 10.06 -10.43 0.38
CA THR A 26 10.90 -11.37 1.13
C THR A 26 10.98 -11.06 2.63
N MET A 27 10.51 -9.88 3.08
CA MET A 27 10.56 -9.43 4.47
C MET A 27 9.43 -10.02 5.31
N LYS A 28 9.43 -11.34 5.54
CA LYS A 28 8.29 -12.04 6.17
C LYS A 28 7.95 -11.58 7.59
N LYS A 29 8.85 -10.89 8.31
CA LYS A 29 8.61 -10.31 9.63
C LYS A 29 8.10 -8.86 9.60
N LEU A 30 7.92 -8.26 8.42
CA LEU A 30 7.50 -6.87 8.27
C LEU A 30 6.10 -6.67 8.82
N LYS A 31 5.95 -5.72 9.75
CA LYS A 31 4.71 -5.37 10.45
C LYS A 31 4.20 -3.97 10.08
N VAL A 32 5.10 -3.06 9.72
CA VAL A 32 4.76 -1.66 9.42
C VAL A 32 5.47 -1.21 8.15
N VAL A 33 4.71 -0.60 7.23
CA VAL A 33 5.24 0.08 6.05
C VAL A 33 4.79 1.53 6.05
N MET A 34 5.73 2.45 5.87
CA MET A 34 5.46 3.87 5.69
C MET A 34 6.12 4.32 4.39
N ILE A 35 5.34 4.89 3.48
CA ILE A 35 5.83 5.49 2.25
C ILE A 35 5.49 6.96 2.27
N ILE A 36 6.52 7.80 2.28
CA ILE A 36 6.41 9.24 2.45
C ILE A 36 7.11 9.90 1.28
N ASN A 37 6.36 10.65 0.48
CA ASN A 37 6.93 11.42 -0.60
C ASN A 37 7.19 12.88 -0.15
N HIS A 38 8.46 13.29 -0.24
CA HIS A 38 8.92 14.66 0.03
C HIS A 38 9.05 15.51 -1.23
N GLY A 39 8.78 14.93 -2.41
CA GLY A 39 8.78 15.65 -3.68
C GLY A 39 7.66 16.69 -3.77
N PHE A 40 7.74 17.58 -4.76
CA PHE A 40 6.74 18.64 -4.96
C PHE A 40 5.36 18.10 -5.36
N GLU A 41 5.33 17.18 -6.32
CA GLU A 41 4.12 16.53 -6.83
C GLU A 41 3.79 15.24 -6.08
N LEU A 42 2.58 14.71 -6.26
CA LEU A 42 2.23 13.35 -5.84
C LEU A 42 3.12 12.32 -6.55
N THR A 43 3.59 11.31 -5.82
CA THR A 43 4.27 10.16 -6.45
C THR A 43 3.27 9.10 -6.87
N LYS A 44 3.25 8.74 -8.16
CA LYS A 44 2.55 7.54 -8.62
C LYS A 44 3.24 6.28 -8.12
N LEU A 45 2.62 5.60 -7.17
CA LEU A 45 3.07 4.32 -6.63
C LEU A 45 2.60 3.17 -7.52
N THR A 46 3.48 2.21 -7.77
CA THR A 46 3.13 0.96 -8.49
C THR A 46 3.74 -0.25 -7.79
N ASN A 47 3.34 -1.45 -8.22
CA ASN A 47 3.79 -2.73 -7.65
C ASN A 47 3.40 -2.94 -6.18
N LEU A 48 2.22 -2.47 -5.80
CA LEU A 48 1.67 -2.61 -4.44
C LEU A 48 1.35 -4.08 -4.07
N SER A 49 1.21 -4.96 -5.07
CA SER A 49 1.03 -6.40 -4.89
C SER A 49 2.18 -7.08 -4.12
N CYS A 50 3.37 -6.50 -4.06
CA CYS A 50 4.44 -7.05 -3.23
C CYS A 50 4.10 -7.02 -1.72
N LEU A 51 3.19 -6.13 -1.30
CA LEU A 51 2.74 -6.01 0.09
C LEU A 51 1.75 -7.11 0.49
N SER A 52 1.00 -7.69 -0.45
CA SER A 52 0.05 -8.78 -0.16
C SER A 52 0.75 -10.09 0.21
N LEU A 53 2.04 -10.21 -0.13
CA LEU A 53 2.89 -11.36 0.19
C LEU A 53 3.47 -11.30 1.62
N LEU A 54 3.08 -10.31 2.41
CA LEU A 54 3.58 -10.04 3.76
C LEU A 54 2.57 -10.50 4.84
N PRO A 55 2.74 -11.72 5.39
CA PRO A 55 1.73 -12.30 6.29
C PRO A 55 1.63 -11.60 7.66
N ASN A 56 2.59 -10.74 8.00
CA ASN A 56 2.64 -10.05 9.29
C ASN A 56 2.37 -8.55 9.19
N LEU A 57 2.06 -8.03 8.00
CA LEU A 57 1.84 -6.60 7.80
C LEU A 57 0.55 -6.16 8.49
N ARG A 58 0.68 -5.25 9.45
CA ARG A 58 -0.41 -4.78 10.33
C ARG A 58 -0.74 -3.31 10.13
N ARG A 59 0.22 -2.50 9.71
CA ARG A 59 0.01 -1.06 9.50
C ARG A 59 0.68 -0.59 8.21
N THR A 60 -0.05 0.21 7.46
CA THR A 60 0.44 0.85 6.24
C THR A 60 0.08 2.32 6.28
N ARG A 61 1.07 3.20 6.04
CA ARG A 61 0.86 4.62 5.82
C ARG A 61 1.37 5.03 4.45
N PHE A 62 0.54 5.74 3.72
CA PHE A 62 0.87 6.39 2.47
C PHE A 62 0.73 7.90 2.64
N GLU A 63 1.75 8.65 2.21
CA GLU A 63 1.77 10.11 2.32
C GLU A 63 2.25 10.75 1.03
N LYS A 64 1.41 11.64 0.47
CA LYS A 64 1.66 12.40 -0.76
C LYS A 64 1.90 11.51 -1.98
N VAL A 65 1.07 10.49 -2.15
CA VAL A 65 1.16 9.52 -3.24
C VAL A 65 -0.15 9.38 -3.99
N SER A 66 -0.07 8.96 -5.24
CA SER A 66 -1.25 8.52 -5.99
C SER A 66 -1.22 6.99 -6.18
N ILE A 67 -2.31 6.32 -5.85
CA ILE A 67 -2.53 4.88 -6.04
C ILE A 67 -3.73 4.65 -6.97
N THR A 68 -3.92 3.43 -7.49
CA THR A 68 -5.13 3.09 -8.26
C THR A 68 -6.10 2.28 -7.42
N LEU A 69 -7.41 2.43 -7.65
CA LEU A 69 -8.43 1.61 -6.99
C LEU A 69 -8.19 0.11 -7.19
N HIS A 70 -7.73 -0.29 -8.37
CA HIS A 70 -7.36 -1.67 -8.70
C HIS A 70 -6.21 -2.24 -7.85
N ASP A 71 -5.40 -1.39 -7.22
CA ASP A 71 -4.32 -1.85 -6.34
C ASP A 71 -4.84 -2.22 -4.95
N ILE A 72 -5.94 -1.62 -4.48
CA ILE A 72 -6.46 -1.81 -3.12
C ILE A 72 -6.84 -3.28 -2.86
N PRO A 73 -7.58 -3.98 -3.74
CA PRO A 73 -7.88 -5.39 -3.52
C PRO A 73 -6.68 -6.32 -3.74
N LYS A 74 -5.72 -5.93 -4.61
CA LYS A 74 -4.47 -6.67 -4.84
C LYS A 74 -3.53 -6.63 -3.63
N ILE A 75 -3.69 -5.62 -2.79
CA ILE A 75 -2.95 -5.48 -1.54
C ILE A 75 -3.38 -6.57 -0.54
N HIS A 76 -4.57 -7.18 -0.69
CA HIS A 76 -4.99 -8.45 -0.06
C HIS A 76 -4.51 -8.65 1.39
N LEU A 77 -4.70 -7.62 2.21
CA LEU A 77 -4.09 -7.57 3.53
C LEU A 77 -4.98 -8.20 4.58
N LYS A 78 -5.06 -9.53 4.52
CA LYS A 78 -5.78 -10.33 5.52
C LYS A 78 -5.35 -10.04 6.96
N CYS A 79 -4.17 -9.46 7.18
CA CYS A 79 -3.63 -9.14 8.50
C CYS A 79 -3.50 -7.64 8.80
N LEU A 80 -3.85 -6.74 7.86
CA LEU A 80 -3.74 -5.29 8.09
C LEU A 80 -4.82 -4.85 9.06
N LYS A 81 -4.40 -4.09 10.07
CA LYS A 81 -5.26 -3.54 11.12
C LYS A 81 -5.47 -2.04 10.97
N LYS A 82 -4.49 -1.30 10.41
CA LYS A 82 -4.58 0.14 10.20
C LYS A 82 -4.07 0.56 8.81
N LEU A 83 -4.89 1.30 8.07
CA LEU A 83 -4.51 2.00 6.85
C LEU A 83 -4.56 3.51 7.08
N SER A 84 -3.45 4.22 6.85
CA SER A 84 -3.41 5.69 6.89
C SER A 84 -3.10 6.26 5.51
N LEU A 85 -3.94 7.16 5.03
CA LEU A 85 -3.79 7.89 3.77
C LEU A 85 -3.70 9.38 4.09
N TRP A 86 -2.60 10.03 3.70
CA TRP A 86 -2.37 11.45 3.94
C TRP A 86 -1.99 12.15 2.64
N LEU A 87 -2.74 13.17 2.22
CA LEU A 87 -2.51 13.86 0.93
C LEU A 87 -2.42 12.86 -0.23
N CYS A 88 -3.25 11.82 -0.19
CA CYS A 88 -3.22 10.76 -1.19
C CYS A 88 -4.30 10.98 -2.24
N HIS A 89 -3.98 10.65 -3.49
CA HIS A 89 -4.98 10.59 -4.56
C HIS A 89 -5.24 9.14 -4.95
N VAL A 90 -6.49 8.71 -4.93
CA VAL A 90 -6.88 7.39 -5.42
C VAL A 90 -7.51 7.57 -6.80
N ASN A 91 -6.81 7.14 -7.84
CA ASN A 91 -7.32 7.28 -9.20
C ASN A 91 -8.38 6.21 -9.47
N ASP A 92 -9.56 6.66 -9.91
CA ASP A 92 -10.50 5.86 -10.70
C ASP A 92 -9.90 5.65 -12.08
N VAL A 93 -9.48 4.43 -12.40
CA VAL A 93 -9.32 4.04 -13.81
C VAL A 93 -10.56 3.25 -14.18
N PRO A 94 -11.59 3.90 -14.75
CA PRO A 94 -12.71 3.17 -15.34
C PRO A 94 -12.15 2.48 -16.59
N ASN A 95 -12.32 1.16 -16.67
CA ASN A 95 -12.40 0.38 -17.92
C ASN A 95 -12.49 -1.15 -17.67
N GLU A 96 -12.36 -1.65 -16.43
CA GLU A 96 -12.43 -3.10 -16.17
C GLU A 96 -13.24 -3.44 -14.89
N LEU A 97 -14.21 -2.59 -14.52
CA LEU A 97 -15.10 -2.81 -13.37
C LEU A 97 -16.15 -3.92 -13.60
N GLU A 98 -16.17 -4.56 -14.77
CA GLU A 98 -17.18 -5.60 -15.08
C GLU A 98 -16.79 -7.01 -14.60
N ASP A 99 -15.51 -7.29 -14.28
CA ASP A 99 -15.07 -8.67 -13.96
C ASP A 99 -14.38 -8.86 -12.59
N LEU A 100 -14.13 -7.79 -11.83
CA LEU A 100 -13.62 -7.91 -10.46
C LEU A 100 -14.80 -7.90 -9.48
N ASP A 101 -15.46 -9.06 -9.34
CA ASP A 101 -16.28 -9.39 -8.17
C ASP A 101 -15.35 -9.58 -6.94
N VAL A 102 -14.51 -8.58 -6.66
CA VAL A 102 -13.65 -8.60 -5.49
C VAL A 102 -14.49 -8.09 -4.36
N ASP A 103 -14.95 -9.03 -3.55
CA ASP A 103 -15.54 -8.71 -2.28
C ASP A 103 -14.49 -7.96 -1.43
N VAL A 104 -14.61 -6.64 -1.42
CA VAL A 104 -13.77 -5.74 -0.62
C VAL A 104 -13.84 -6.16 0.87
N SER A 105 -14.96 -6.75 1.29
CA SER A 105 -15.15 -7.34 2.62
C SER A 105 -14.17 -8.49 2.89
N GLU A 106 -13.90 -9.37 1.91
CA GLU A 106 -12.91 -10.46 2.06
C GLU A 106 -11.48 -9.95 2.17
N THR A 107 -11.16 -8.83 1.50
CA THR A 107 -9.78 -8.32 1.45
C THR A 107 -9.34 -7.56 2.70
N LEU A 108 -10.29 -7.05 3.49
CA LEU A 108 -10.03 -6.15 4.63
C LEU A 108 -10.61 -6.67 5.97
N GLN A 109 -10.84 -7.98 6.10
CA GLN A 109 -11.48 -8.58 7.30
C GLN A 109 -10.82 -8.22 8.64
N SER A 110 -9.50 -8.00 8.66
CA SER A 110 -8.76 -7.65 9.89
C SER A 110 -8.63 -6.14 10.13
N LEU A 111 -9.12 -5.31 9.21
CA LEU A 111 -8.96 -3.87 9.27
C LEU A 111 -9.82 -3.31 10.40
N GLN A 112 -9.17 -2.57 11.31
CA GLN A 112 -9.80 -2.00 12.50
C GLN A 112 -9.91 -0.48 12.38
N GLU A 113 -9.01 0.14 11.62
CA GLU A 113 -8.89 1.59 11.52
C GLU A 113 -8.50 2.00 10.10
N ILE A 114 -9.22 2.99 9.57
CA ILE A 114 -8.83 3.73 8.37
C ILE A 114 -8.73 5.19 8.78
N GLU A 115 -7.59 5.80 8.50
CA GLU A 115 -7.31 7.21 8.69
C GLU A 115 -7.12 7.84 7.33
N ILE A 116 -7.96 8.81 6.98
CA ILE A 116 -7.90 9.55 5.72
C ILE A 116 -7.82 11.02 6.07
N ASP A 117 -6.74 11.67 5.67
CA ASP A 117 -6.53 13.11 5.92
C ASP A 117 -6.01 13.81 4.67
N TYR A 118 -6.53 15.02 4.42
CA TYR A 118 -6.21 15.87 3.26
C TYR A 118 -6.22 15.14 1.89
N CYS A 119 -7.07 14.15 1.69
CA CYS A 119 -7.16 13.36 0.45
C CYS A 119 -8.21 13.90 -0.53
#